data_AF-A0A2P4WXW2-F1
#
_entry.id   AF-A0A2P4WXW2-F1
#
_cell.length_a   1.000
_cell.length_b   1.000
_cell.length_c   1.000
_cell.angle_alpha   90.00
_cell.angle_beta   90.00
_cell.angle_gamma   90.00
#
_symmetry.space_group_name_H-M   'P 1'
#
loop_
_entity.id
_entity.type
_entity.pdbx_description
1 polymer ?
#
loop_
_entity_poly.entity_id
_entity_poly.type
_entity_poly.pdbx_seq_one_letter_code
_entity_poly.pdbx_strand_id
1 'polypeptide(L)'
;MPTEITYPVSFSQVDTFRLRDGEQSERELHAEFPKFNLAKVGFCDLEAGEMLFLPASWFHEVESFGSALGNGHLALNYWYQPPDQLTPEHFASPYSSPFWQLDWEQRFASKEVE
;
A
#
# COMPACT_ATOMS: atom_id res chain seq x y z
N MET A 1 -30.68 -21.70 -0.61
CA MET A 1 -29.23 -21.96 -0.47
C MET A 1 -28.60 -20.67 0.04
N PRO A 2 -27.84 -20.68 1.13
CA PRO A 2 -27.09 -19.49 1.52
C PRO A 2 -26.03 -19.25 0.44
N THR A 3 -25.99 -18.03 -0.10
CA THR A 3 -24.94 -17.59 -1.02
C THR A 3 -23.62 -17.66 -0.27
N GLU A 4 -22.70 -18.49 -0.74
CA GLU A 4 -21.34 -18.56 -0.20
C GLU A 4 -20.68 -17.21 -0.47
N ILE A 5 -20.49 -16.40 0.58
CA ILE A 5 -19.83 -15.10 0.46
C ILE A 5 -18.32 -15.37 0.42
N THR A 6 -17.78 -15.52 -0.78
CA THR A 6 -16.34 -15.48 -1.03
C THR A 6 -15.90 -14.02 -1.04
N TYR A 7 -15.51 -13.51 0.13
CA TYR A 7 -14.80 -12.23 0.15
C TYR A 7 -13.53 -12.39 -0.68
N PRO A 8 -13.23 -11.46 -1.61
CA PRO A 8 -12.02 -11.55 -2.38
C PRO A 8 -10.81 -11.44 -1.44
N VAL A 9 -9.78 -12.23 -1.72
CA VAL A 9 -8.50 -12.23 -0.99
C VAL A 9 -7.78 -10.87 -1.05
N SER A 10 -8.24 -10.00 -1.93
CA SER A 10 -7.74 -8.66 -2.22
C SER A 10 -8.92 -7.68 -2.31
N PHE A 11 -8.67 -6.39 -2.06
CA PHE A 11 -9.62 -5.32 -2.35
C PHE A 11 -9.89 -5.17 -3.87
N SER A 12 -9.06 -5.81 -4.70
CA SER A 12 -9.26 -5.90 -6.14
C SER A 12 -10.18 -7.06 -6.53
N GLN A 13 -11.10 -6.80 -7.47
CA GLN A 13 -11.86 -7.85 -8.16
C GLN A 13 -11.07 -8.48 -9.31
N VAL A 14 -9.94 -7.86 -9.69
CA VAL A 14 -9.01 -8.40 -10.68
C VAL A 14 -8.07 -9.38 -9.98
N ASP A 15 -8.04 -10.61 -10.48
CA ASP A 15 -7.04 -11.60 -10.10
C ASP A 15 -5.65 -11.13 -10.55
N THR A 16 -4.72 -11.04 -9.62
CA THR A 16 -3.36 -10.55 -9.84
C THR A 16 -2.53 -11.48 -10.71
N PHE A 17 -2.85 -12.77 -10.81
CA PHE A 17 -2.18 -13.68 -11.75
C PHE A 17 -2.45 -13.28 -13.21
N ARG A 18 -3.63 -12.71 -13.50
CA ARG A 18 -3.99 -12.25 -14.85
C ARG A 18 -3.18 -11.06 -15.32
N LEU A 19 -2.52 -10.34 -14.41
CA LEU A 19 -1.58 -9.27 -14.73
C LEU A 19 -0.23 -9.81 -15.24
N ARG A 20 0.01 -11.13 -15.13
CA ARG A 20 1.29 -11.78 -15.46
C ARG A 20 1.22 -12.68 -16.70
N ASP A 21 0.02 -13.14 -17.07
CA ASP A 21 -0.19 -14.29 -17.97
C ASP A 21 -0.30 -13.93 -19.47
N GLY A 22 0.52 -12.99 -19.96
CA GLY A 22 0.70 -12.71 -21.38
C GLY A 22 -0.54 -12.17 -22.13
N GLU A 23 -0.42 -12.02 -23.46
CA GLU A 23 -1.41 -11.28 -24.29
C GLU A 23 -2.85 -11.79 -24.19
N GLN A 24 -3.06 -13.10 -23.97
CA GLN A 24 -4.41 -13.67 -23.90
C GLN A 24 -5.13 -13.23 -22.62
N SER A 25 -4.46 -13.32 -21.47
CA SER A 25 -5.01 -12.92 -20.18
C SER A 25 -5.30 -11.42 -20.13
N GLU A 26 -4.44 -10.61 -20.75
CA GLU A 26 -4.68 -9.17 -20.89
C GLU A 26 -5.96 -8.85 -21.69
N ARG A 27 -6.20 -9.58 -22.79
CA ARG A 27 -7.42 -9.39 -23.60
C ARG A 27 -8.67 -9.75 -22.83
N GLU A 28 -8.64 -10.86 -22.10
CA GLU A 28 -9.75 -11.28 -21.24
C GLU A 28 -9.99 -10.27 -20.11
N LEU A 29 -8.91 -9.76 -19.50
CA LEU A 29 -8.98 -8.72 -18.48
C LEU A 29 -9.63 -7.44 -19.00
N HIS A 30 -9.22 -6.99 -20.19
CA HIS A 30 -9.80 -5.79 -20.81
C HIS A 30 -11.25 -5.99 -21.26
N ALA A 31 -11.66 -7.21 -21.59
CA ALA A 31 -13.05 -7.50 -21.91
C ALA A 31 -13.94 -7.42 -20.66
N GLU A 32 -13.46 -7.92 -19.53
CA GLU A 32 -14.20 -7.96 -18.26
C GLU A 32 -14.18 -6.62 -17.51
N PHE A 33 -13.01 -5.98 -17.48
CA PHE A 33 -12.77 -4.69 -16.83
C PHE A 33 -12.32 -3.64 -17.85
N PRO A 34 -13.23 -3.17 -18.73
CA PRO A 34 -12.85 -2.31 -19.86
C PRO A 34 -12.27 -0.95 -19.46
N LYS A 35 -12.48 -0.49 -18.22
CA LYS A 35 -11.85 0.75 -17.71
C LYS A 35 -10.42 0.52 -17.20
N PHE A 36 -10.01 -0.73 -17.01
CA PHE A 36 -8.66 -1.06 -16.54
C PHE A 36 -7.60 -0.57 -17.53
N ASN A 37 -7.88 -0.63 -18.83
CA ASN A 37 -6.98 -0.12 -19.88
C ASN A 37 -6.78 1.42 -19.86
N LEU A 38 -7.61 2.16 -19.12
CA LEU A 38 -7.49 3.60 -18.96
C LEU A 38 -6.63 3.97 -17.75
N ALA A 39 -6.34 3.01 -16.88
CA ALA A 39 -5.51 3.23 -15.71
C ALA A 39 -4.07 3.55 -16.14
N LYS A 40 -3.44 4.46 -15.41
CA LYS A 40 -2.01 4.74 -15.53
C LYS A 40 -1.31 4.12 -14.35
N VAL A 41 -0.32 3.29 -14.63
CA VAL A 41 0.47 2.57 -13.63
C VAL A 41 1.85 3.19 -13.51
N GLY A 42 2.38 3.23 -12.29
CA GLY A 42 3.79 3.51 -12.02
C GLY A 42 4.45 2.24 -11.48
N PHE A 43 5.69 2.00 -11.90
CA PHE A 43 6.50 0.87 -11.44
C PHE A 43 7.75 1.39 -10.73
N CYS A 44 8.15 0.72 -9.67
CA CYS A 44 9.41 0.94 -8.99
C CYS A 44 9.92 -0.38 -8.40
N ASP A 45 11.24 -0.57 -8.48
CA ASP A 45 11.93 -1.63 -7.77
C ASP A 45 12.57 -1.05 -6.51
N LEU A 46 12.63 -1.85 -5.45
CA LEU A 46 13.26 -1.48 -4.18
C LEU A 46 14.33 -2.50 -3.80
N GLU A 47 15.52 -2.00 -3.49
CA GLU A 47 16.67 -2.76 -3.04
C GLU A 47 16.92 -2.62 -1.54
N ALA A 48 17.81 -3.45 -1.02
CA ALA A 48 18.17 -3.41 0.40
C ALA A 48 18.77 -2.05 0.79
N GLY A 49 18.11 -1.39 1.77
CA GLY A 49 18.49 -0.06 2.26
C GLY A 49 17.71 1.09 1.63
N GLU A 50 16.89 0.82 0.61
CA GLU A 50 16.00 1.81 0.02
C GLU A 50 14.68 1.93 0.77
N MET A 51 13.99 3.06 0.56
CA MET A 51 12.69 3.33 1.17
C MET A 51 11.76 3.97 0.14
N LEU A 52 10.58 3.39 -0.01
CA LEU A 52 9.48 3.97 -0.78
C LEU A 52 8.56 4.76 0.14
N PHE A 53 8.36 6.04 -0.17
CA PHE A 53 7.23 6.79 0.36
C PHE A 53 5.99 6.49 -0.47
N LEU A 54 5.01 5.83 0.16
CA LEU A 54 3.74 5.49 -0.47
C LEU A 54 2.64 6.39 0.12
N PRO A 55 2.05 7.32 -0.66
CA PRO A 55 1.01 8.20 -0.15
C PRO A 55 -0.25 7.43 0.25
N ALA A 56 -0.96 7.95 1.25
CA ALA A 56 -2.24 7.38 1.65
C ALA A 56 -3.22 7.32 0.46
N SER A 57 -4.05 6.27 0.44
CA SER A 57 -5.05 6.00 -0.59
C SER A 57 -4.50 5.63 -1.99
N TRP A 58 -3.19 5.43 -2.15
CA TRP A 58 -2.65 4.88 -3.39
C TRP A 58 -2.84 3.36 -3.45
N PHE A 59 -3.45 2.89 -4.54
CA PHE A 59 -3.48 1.47 -4.87
C PHE A 59 -2.07 1.01 -5.24
N HIS A 60 -1.63 -0.11 -4.67
CA HIS A 60 -0.30 -0.66 -4.89
C HIS A 60 -0.36 -2.19 -4.81
N GLU A 61 0.43 -2.84 -5.68
CA GLU A 61 0.69 -4.27 -5.64
C GLU A 61 2.19 -4.45 -5.35
N VAL A 62 2.52 -5.40 -4.47
CA VAL A 62 3.90 -5.65 -4.07
C VAL A 62 4.27 -7.07 -4.44
N GLU A 63 5.36 -7.19 -5.19
CA GLU A 63 6.03 -8.46 -5.43
C GLU A 63 7.35 -8.48 -4.67
N SER A 64 7.67 -9.63 -4.08
CA SER A 64 8.87 -9.80 -3.27
C SER A 64 9.67 -10.98 -3.78
N PHE A 65 10.94 -10.74 -4.08
CA PHE A 65 11.86 -11.74 -4.58
C PHE A 65 12.95 -12.02 -3.55
N GLY A 66 13.27 -13.30 -3.35
CA GLY A 66 14.45 -13.69 -2.60
C GLY A 66 15.73 -13.37 -3.38
N SER A 67 16.87 -13.29 -2.69
CA SER A 67 18.14 -13.06 -3.38
C SER A 67 18.58 -14.31 -4.16
N ALA A 68 19.43 -14.11 -5.18
CA ALA A 68 20.05 -15.22 -5.93
C ALA A 68 20.88 -16.18 -5.05
N LEU A 69 21.22 -15.75 -3.83
CA LEU A 69 21.94 -16.56 -2.83
C LEU A 69 21.00 -17.44 -1.98
N GLY A 70 19.69 -17.40 -2.23
CA GLY A 70 18.69 -18.19 -1.52
C GLY A 70 18.23 -17.57 -0.20
N ASN A 71 18.52 -16.29 0.04
CA ASN A 71 18.05 -15.60 1.24
C ASN A 71 16.61 -15.10 0.99
N GLY A 72 15.76 -15.14 2.02
CA GLY A 72 14.39 -14.61 1.95
C GLY A 72 14.34 -13.09 1.79
N HIS A 73 13.19 -12.57 1.41
CA HIS A 73 12.91 -11.13 1.36
C HIS A 73 12.44 -10.62 2.72
N LEU A 74 12.96 -9.47 3.17
CA LEU A 74 12.51 -8.78 4.38
C LEU A 74 12.35 -7.29 4.10
N ALA A 75 11.18 -6.76 4.45
CA ALA A 75 10.88 -5.34 4.40
C ALA A 75 10.25 -4.88 5.73
N LEU A 76 10.41 -3.60 6.05
CA LEU A 76 9.82 -2.94 7.22
C LEU A 76 9.04 -1.71 6.75
N ASN A 77 7.84 -1.53 7.28
CA ASN A 77 6.96 -0.42 6.92
C ASN A 77 6.60 0.40 8.16
N TYR A 78 6.56 1.72 8.02
CA TYR A 78 6.02 2.63 9.03
C TYR A 78 4.66 3.15 8.54
N TRP A 79 3.61 2.83 9.28
CA TRP A 79 2.25 3.24 8.97
C TRP A 79 1.85 4.42 9.86
N TYR A 80 1.62 5.57 9.24
CA TYR A 80 1.16 6.79 9.89
C TYR A 80 -0.30 7.05 9.53
N GLN A 81 -1.01 7.82 10.35
CA GLN A 81 -2.34 8.29 10.00
C GLN A 81 -2.26 9.14 8.71
N PRO A 82 -3.23 9.04 7.78
CA PRO A 82 -3.28 9.93 6.63
C PRO A 82 -3.41 11.41 7.06
N PRO A 83 -2.67 12.33 6.41
CA PRO A 83 -2.80 13.76 6.65
C PRO A 83 -4.18 14.28 6.20
N ASP A 84 -4.73 15.26 6.91
CA ASP A 84 -6.00 15.92 6.55
C ASP A 84 -5.81 17.36 6.06
N GLN A 85 -4.58 17.91 6.15
CA GLN A 85 -4.19 19.19 5.59
C GLN A 85 -3.22 18.97 4.42
N LEU A 86 -3.73 19.04 3.19
CA LEU A 86 -3.00 18.63 1.98
C LEU A 86 -2.35 19.79 1.20
N THR A 87 -2.34 21.01 1.75
CA THR A 87 -1.72 22.15 1.06
C THR A 87 -0.25 22.29 1.45
N PRO A 88 0.61 22.82 0.54
CA PRO A 88 2.04 22.95 0.82
C PRO A 88 2.36 23.76 2.09
N GLU A 89 1.52 24.72 2.45
CA GLU A 89 1.67 25.55 3.65
C GLU A 89 1.60 24.74 4.94
N HIS A 90 0.94 23.57 4.91
CA HIS A 90 0.75 22.69 6.05
C HIS A 90 1.70 21.48 6.06
N PHE A 91 2.74 21.46 5.22
CA PHE A 91 3.70 20.35 5.17
C PHE A 91 4.31 20.01 6.54
N ALA A 92 4.67 21.03 7.33
CA ALA A 92 5.24 20.84 8.67
C ALA A 92 4.21 20.53 9.78
N SER A 93 2.92 20.70 9.49
CA SER A 93 1.82 20.41 10.42
C SER A 93 0.66 19.79 9.64
N PRO A 94 0.79 18.53 9.23
CA PRO A 94 -0.11 17.91 8.25
C PRO A 94 -1.46 17.47 8.84
N TYR A 95 -1.64 17.61 10.15
CA TYR A 95 -2.86 17.25 10.87
C TYR A 95 -3.53 18.49 11.47
N SER A 96 -4.83 18.67 11.23
CA SER A 96 -5.62 19.78 11.76
C SER A 96 -5.82 19.70 13.28
N SER A 97 -5.65 18.50 13.84
CA SER A 97 -5.82 18.20 15.26
C SER A 97 -4.50 17.77 15.90
N PRO A 98 -4.19 18.22 17.13
CA PRO A 98 -3.02 17.76 17.88
C PRO A 98 -3.18 16.35 18.46
N PHE A 99 -4.30 15.67 18.20
CA PHE A 99 -4.67 14.38 18.80
C PHE A 99 -3.53 13.35 18.81
N TRP A 100 -2.85 13.13 17.67
CA TRP A 100 -1.79 12.12 17.57
C TRP A 100 -0.54 12.46 18.39
N GLN A 101 -0.19 13.74 18.47
CA GLN A 101 0.90 14.19 19.31
C GLN A 101 0.56 13.97 20.79
N LEU A 102 -0.65 14.35 21.21
CA LEU A 102 -1.11 14.18 22.60
C LEU A 102 -1.23 12.69 22.99
N ASP A 103 -1.74 11.84 22.10
CA ASP A 103 -1.80 10.39 22.31
C ASP A 103 -0.40 9.78 22.46
N TRP A 104 0.56 10.20 21.63
CA TRP A 104 1.95 9.78 21.78
C TRP A 104 2.53 10.21 23.13
N GLU A 105 2.48 11.50 23.45
CA GLU A 105 2.99 12.03 24.72
C GLU A 105 2.38 11.28 25.91
N GLN A 106 1.06 11.04 25.91
CA GLN A 106 0.40 10.29 26.96
C GLN A 106 0.87 8.84 27.09
N ARG A 107 1.10 8.12 25.98
CA ARG A 107 1.55 6.71 26.00
C ARG A 107 2.99 6.53 26.50
N PHE A 108 3.82 7.56 26.33
CA PHE A 108 5.25 7.47 26.63
C PHE A 108 5.69 8.32 27.82
N ALA A 109 4.85 9.24 28.33
CA ALA A 109 5.14 10.05 29.52
C ALA A 109 5.43 9.23 30.79
N SER A 110 4.89 8.01 30.89
CA SER A 110 5.12 7.10 32.04
C SER A 110 6.40 6.28 31.93
N LYS A 111 7.07 6.27 30.77
CA LYS A 111 8.28 5.45 30.54
C LYS A 111 9.59 6.16 30.87
N GLU A 112 9.57 7.45 31.16
CA GLU A 112 10.78 8.20 31.56
C GLU A 112 11.00 8.24 33.09
N VAL A 113 10.22 7.49 33.88
CA VAL A 113 10.30 7.48 35.36
C VAL A 113 10.93 6.19 35.91
N GLU A 114 11.57 5.37 35.07
CA GLU A 114 12.34 4.17 35.47
C GLU A 114 13.82 4.33 35.09
#